data_AF-A0A847HUK7-F1
#
_entry.id   AF-A0A847HUK7-F1
#
_cell.length_a   1.000
_cell.length_b   1.000
_cell.length_c   1.000
_cell.angle_alpha   90.00
_cell.angle_beta   90.00
_cell.angle_gamma   90.00
#
_symmetry.space_group_name_H-M   'P 1'
#
loop_
_entity.id
_entity.type
_entity.pdbx_description
1 polymer ?
#
loop_
_entity_poly.entity_id
_entity_poly.type
_entity_poly.pdbx_seq_one_letter_code
_entity_poly.pdbx_strand_id
1 'polypeptide(L)'
;MANQKHSSVATYIIVALILGVITYIEFAIVEYPQEWLGRNWTLFWLVALSVVKFIMVIMFFMHLKDDDRTYTGFFSSGMFISMATFVALTAMFILPRSVASTRPDNVVAGAASHEVPQDVLDLVETSGLSRSPAAQADSPRPADRSVQITPPLAGNDASSYEVTVPGGAPAQASGEAGASGDATAAAAAGSDQTPNEEQASEQAAGGTTAEAPAATAASWDAEAGASVYTANCVACHQGNGQGIPGAFPPLADHATAVYEAGGREFLMDVVLFGMQGQIQVNGMAYNGLMPAWGHLSDADVANVLNHIVTAWDGPPAGFAPYQADEVAAQRGLGLSAAEVHAMRADLGL
;
A
#
# COMPACT_ATOMS: atom_id res chain seq x y z
N MET A 1 -16.40 30.90 61.90
CA MET A 1 -16.63 31.65 60.65
C MET A 1 -15.63 31.13 59.62
N ALA A 2 -16.06 30.22 58.76
CA ALA A 2 -15.22 29.64 57.72
C ALA A 2 -15.08 30.64 56.57
N ASN A 3 -13.86 31.08 56.30
CA ASN A 3 -13.54 32.02 55.23
C ASN A 3 -13.56 31.27 53.90
N GLN A 4 -14.71 31.23 53.22
CA GLN A 4 -14.79 30.69 51.86
C GLN A 4 -14.08 31.65 50.90
N LYS A 5 -12.87 31.27 50.49
CA LYS A 5 -12.15 31.94 49.40
C LYS A 5 -12.83 31.58 48.09
N HIS A 6 -13.81 32.38 47.66
CA HIS A 6 -14.24 32.37 46.27
C HIS A 6 -13.02 32.68 45.39
N SER A 7 -12.69 31.78 44.47
CA SER A 7 -11.71 32.04 43.41
C SER A 7 -12.15 33.28 42.63
N SER A 8 -11.36 34.34 42.72
CA SER A 8 -11.62 35.59 42.00
C SER A 8 -11.68 35.33 40.50
N VAL A 9 -12.53 36.05 39.77
CA VAL A 9 -12.56 36.07 38.29
C VAL A 9 -11.16 36.27 37.70
N ALA A 10 -10.29 37.00 38.40
CA ALA A 10 -8.88 37.17 38.04
C ALA A 10 -8.11 35.84 37.96
N THR A 11 -8.37 34.90 38.87
CA THR A 11 -7.74 33.57 38.86
C THR A 11 -8.13 32.78 37.61
N TYR A 12 -9.40 32.82 37.22
CA TYR A 12 -9.86 32.13 36.01
C TYR A 12 -9.27 32.72 34.73
N ILE A 13 -9.15 34.06 34.67
CA ILE A 13 -8.49 34.74 33.55
C ILE A 13 -7.01 34.35 33.47
N ILE A 14 -6.29 34.31 34.59
CA ILE A 14 -4.88 33.90 34.64
C ILE A 14 -4.73 32.44 34.16
N VAL A 15 -5.58 31.53 34.62
CA VAL A 15 -5.56 30.12 34.20
C VAL A 15 -5.83 29.99 32.70
N ALA A 16 -6.83 30.70 32.18
CA ALA A 16 -7.16 30.70 30.75
C ALA A 16 -6.00 31.22 29.89
N LEU A 17 -5.31 32.27 30.34
CA LEU A 17 -4.11 32.78 29.66
C LEU A 17 -2.97 31.75 29.64
N ILE A 18 -2.71 31.08 30.77
CA ILE A 18 -1.69 30.03 30.85
C ILE A 18 -2.01 28.87 29.91
N LEU A 19 -3.26 28.40 29.88
CA LEU A 19 -3.70 27.34 28.97
C LEU A 19 -3.59 27.76 27.49
N GLY A 20 -3.89 29.02 27.18
CA GLY A 20 -3.71 29.60 25.86
C GLY A 20 -2.24 29.61 25.43
N VAL A 21 -1.33 30.01 26.32
CA VAL A 21 0.12 30.00 26.05
C VAL A 21 0.64 28.57 25.84
N ILE A 22 0.22 27.61 26.68
CA ILE A 22 0.60 26.19 26.50
C ILE A 22 0.13 25.68 25.13
N THR A 23 -1.11 25.97 24.76
CA THR A 23 -1.68 25.54 23.46
C THR A 23 -0.95 26.18 22.28
N TYR A 24 -0.55 27.44 22.41
CA TYR A 24 0.26 28.11 21.39
C TYR A 24 1.64 27.47 21.25
N ILE A 25 2.29 27.11 22.37
CA ILE A 25 3.58 26.41 22.36
C ILE A 25 3.45 25.02 21.72
N GLU A 26 2.39 24.26 22.05
CA GLU A 26 2.08 22.97 21.41
C GLU A 26 2.01 23.12 19.89
N PHE A 27 1.23 24.10 19.41
CA PHE A 27 1.10 24.39 17.98
C PHE A 27 2.43 24.80 17.35
N ALA A 28 3.19 25.68 18.01
CA ALA A 28 4.49 26.13 17.51
C ALA A 28 5.51 24.99 17.41
N ILE A 29 5.49 24.03 18.34
CA ILE A 29 6.38 22.85 18.30
C ILE A 29 6.03 21.92 17.14
N VAL A 30 4.75 21.80 16.78
CA VAL A 30 4.28 20.98 15.65
C VAL A 30 4.56 21.66 14.31
N GLU A 31 4.24 22.95 14.20
CA GLU A 31 4.36 23.71 12.96
C GLU A 31 5.81 24.05 12.61
N TYR A 32 6.65 24.33 13.61
CA TYR A 32 8.05 24.70 13.43
C TYR A 32 8.96 23.58 13.96
N PRO A 33 9.37 22.63 13.11
CA PRO A 33 10.24 21.53 13.52
C PRO A 33 11.56 22.07 14.06
N GLN A 34 11.85 21.73 15.31
CA GLN A 34 13.06 22.14 16.00
C GLN A 34 14.16 21.11 15.72
N GLU A 35 15.07 21.42 14.80
CA GLU A 35 16.17 20.52 14.38
C GLU A 35 17.03 20.03 15.56
N TRP A 36 17.15 20.83 16.62
CA TRP A 36 17.90 20.50 17.83
C TRP A 36 17.17 19.55 18.78
N LEU A 37 15.84 19.45 18.69
CA LEU A 37 15.03 18.68 19.62
C LEU A 37 14.91 17.23 19.16
N GLY A 38 14.79 16.96 17.85
CA GLY A 38 14.69 15.61 17.30
C GLY A 38 13.33 14.95 17.56
N ARG A 39 12.90 14.05 16.66
CA ARG A 39 11.50 13.55 16.60
C ARG A 39 10.98 12.90 17.89
N ASN A 40 11.80 12.08 18.56
CA ASN A 40 11.38 11.35 19.77
C ASN A 40 11.16 12.30 20.96
N TRP A 41 12.01 13.31 21.08
CA TRP A 41 11.91 14.31 22.13
C TRP A 41 10.79 15.32 21.87
N THR A 42 10.54 15.68 20.61
CA THR A 42 9.36 16.48 20.23
C THR A 42 8.08 15.80 20.69
N LEU A 43 7.92 14.50 20.42
CA LEU A 43 6.76 13.73 20.87
C LEU A 43 6.65 13.68 22.40
N PHE A 44 7.76 13.45 23.10
CA PHE A 44 7.80 13.48 24.56
C PHE A 44 7.29 14.81 25.13
N TRP A 45 7.77 15.94 24.59
CA TRP A 45 7.36 17.27 25.05
C TRP A 45 5.91 17.59 24.74
N LEU A 46 5.39 17.19 23.57
CA LEU A 46 3.98 17.35 23.23
C LEU A 46 3.06 16.57 24.17
N VAL A 47 3.41 15.32 24.48
CA VAL A 47 2.68 14.52 25.47
C VAL A 47 2.73 15.17 26.86
N ALA A 48 3.91 15.64 27.28
CA ALA A 48 4.08 16.30 28.58
C ALA A 48 3.23 17.58 28.70
N LEU A 49 3.21 18.44 27.68
CA LEU A 49 2.41 19.66 27.64
C LEU A 49 0.90 19.35 27.68
N SER A 50 0.46 18.34 26.91
CA SER A 50 -0.93 17.89 26.92
C SER A 50 -1.37 17.37 28.29
N VAL A 51 -0.50 16.65 29.00
CA VAL A 51 -0.77 16.16 30.37
C VAL A 51 -0.87 17.32 31.36
N VAL A 52 0.06 18.28 31.31
CA VAL A 52 0.04 19.45 32.20
C VAL A 52 -1.23 20.28 32.01
N LYS A 53 -1.60 20.54 30.75
CA LYS A 53 -2.83 21.24 30.38
C LYS A 53 -4.07 20.52 30.91
N PHE A 54 -4.13 19.21 30.75
CA PHE A 54 -5.24 18.38 31.24
C PHE A 54 -5.36 18.43 32.78
N ILE A 55 -4.25 18.27 33.51
CA ILE A 55 -4.21 18.38 34.98
C ILE A 55 -4.68 19.76 35.45
N MET A 56 -4.22 20.81 34.77
CA MET A 56 -4.57 22.18 35.10
C MET A 56 -6.06 22.47 34.88
N VAL A 57 -6.65 21.95 33.80
CA VAL A 57 -8.09 22.04 33.53
C VAL A 57 -8.90 21.29 34.59
N ILE A 58 -8.52 20.05 34.95
CA ILE A 58 -9.19 19.28 35.99
C ILE A 58 -9.15 20.01 37.33
N MET A 59 -7.99 20.57 37.71
CA MET A 59 -7.83 21.22 39.01
C MET A 59 -8.59 22.55 39.11
N PHE A 60 -8.74 23.31 38.02
CA PHE A 60 -9.32 24.66 38.06
C PHE A 60 -10.75 24.76 37.52
N PHE A 61 -11.14 23.95 36.54
CA PHE A 61 -12.46 24.04 35.89
C PHE A 61 -13.45 22.99 36.38
N MET A 62 -12.98 21.81 36.76
CA MET A 62 -13.80 20.91 37.57
C MET A 62 -13.57 21.30 39.03
N HIS A 63 -14.62 21.49 39.82
CA HIS A 63 -14.57 22.09 41.16
C HIS A 63 -13.77 21.27 42.21
N LEU A 64 -12.98 20.27 41.78
CA LEU A 64 -12.20 19.32 42.57
C LEU A 64 -11.12 19.92 43.47
N LYS A 65 -10.69 21.16 43.20
CA LYS A 65 -9.75 21.84 44.11
C LYS A 65 -10.41 22.21 45.44
N ASP A 66 -11.72 22.43 45.44
CA ASP A 66 -12.50 22.83 46.62
C ASP A 66 -13.67 21.87 46.95
N ASP A 67 -13.86 20.79 46.17
CA ASP A 67 -14.88 19.76 46.36
C ASP A 67 -14.49 18.71 47.42
N ASP A 68 -15.50 18.04 48.00
CA ASP A 68 -15.29 16.97 48.98
C ASP A 68 -14.47 15.82 48.38
N ARG A 69 -13.58 15.22 49.20
CA ARG A 69 -12.67 14.14 48.80
C ARG A 69 -13.38 12.97 48.12
N THR A 70 -14.68 12.78 48.40
CA THR A 70 -15.51 11.74 47.79
C THR A 70 -15.72 11.96 46.29
N TYR A 71 -16.00 13.20 45.86
CA TYR A 71 -16.19 13.53 44.44
C TYR A 71 -14.87 13.49 43.67
N THR A 72 -13.78 13.92 44.30
CA THR A 72 -12.42 13.76 43.76
C THR A 72 -12.05 12.30 43.58
N GLY A 73 -12.41 11.44 44.54
CA GLY A 73 -12.20 9.99 44.44
C GLY A 73 -12.98 9.36 43.29
N PHE A 74 -14.29 9.66 43.18
CA PHE A 74 -15.13 9.13 42.11
C PHE A 74 -14.62 9.53 40.72
N PHE A 75 -14.31 10.81 40.51
CA PHE A 75 -13.84 11.28 39.21
C PHE A 75 -12.45 10.74 38.85
N SER A 76 -11.51 10.75 39.81
CA SER A 76 -10.17 10.20 39.61
C SER A 76 -10.23 8.71 39.24
N SER A 77 -11.15 7.95 39.83
CA SER A 77 -11.33 6.53 39.52
C SER A 77 -11.66 6.28 38.04
N GLY A 78 -12.53 7.11 37.43
CA GLY A 78 -12.85 7.02 36.00
C GLY A 78 -11.65 7.30 35.10
N MET A 79 -10.81 8.27 35.48
CA MET A 79 -9.57 8.58 34.77
C MET A 79 -8.57 7.42 34.86
N PHE A 80 -8.39 6.83 36.04
CA PHE A 80 -7.52 5.65 36.22
C PHE A 80 -8.02 4.45 35.40
N ILE A 81 -9.32 4.21 35.34
CA ILE A 81 -9.91 3.15 34.51
C ILE A 81 -9.66 3.44 33.02
N SER A 82 -9.82 4.68 32.58
CA SER A 82 -9.57 5.06 31.18
C SER A 82 -8.10 4.91 30.79
N MET A 83 -7.17 5.34 31.66
CA MET A 83 -5.73 5.21 31.46
C MET A 83 -5.30 3.74 31.47
N ALA A 84 -5.83 2.95 32.41
CA ALA A 84 -5.56 1.52 32.47
C ALA A 84 -6.07 0.79 31.22
N THR A 85 -7.27 1.13 30.75
CA THR A 85 -7.82 0.59 29.50
C THR A 85 -6.98 1.00 28.29
N PHE A 86 -6.59 2.27 28.20
CA PHE A 86 -5.73 2.75 27.12
C PHE A 86 -4.37 2.05 27.12
N VAL A 87 -3.72 1.91 28.28
CA VAL A 87 -2.46 1.17 28.43
C VAL A 87 -2.65 -0.31 28.09
N ALA A 88 -3.73 -0.94 28.52
CA ALA A 88 -4.02 -2.34 28.22
C ALA A 88 -4.26 -2.58 26.72
N LEU A 89 -5.03 -1.70 26.06
CA LEU A 89 -5.24 -1.76 24.62
C LEU A 89 -3.94 -1.49 23.86
N THR A 90 -3.21 -0.44 24.24
CA THR A 90 -1.90 -0.13 23.67
C THR A 90 -0.94 -1.31 23.83
N ALA A 91 -0.90 -1.93 25.01
CA ALA A 91 -0.13 -3.14 25.26
C ALA A 91 -0.59 -4.30 24.38
N MET A 92 -1.90 -4.54 24.22
CA MET A 92 -2.44 -5.59 23.36
C MET A 92 -2.09 -5.41 21.87
N PHE A 93 -2.00 -4.16 21.39
CA PHE A 93 -1.71 -3.87 19.98
C PHE A 93 -0.21 -3.62 19.69
N ILE A 94 0.56 -3.15 20.68
CA ILE A 94 1.98 -2.80 20.53
C ILE A 94 2.92 -3.87 21.07
N LEU A 95 2.58 -4.55 22.18
CA LEU A 95 3.33 -5.74 22.55
C LEU A 95 3.09 -6.73 21.42
N PRO A 96 4.12 -7.13 20.67
CA PRO A 96 3.96 -8.07 19.58
C PRO A 96 3.25 -9.31 20.11
N ARG A 97 2.66 -10.11 19.22
CA ARG A 97 2.19 -11.48 19.48
C ARG A 97 3.35 -12.42 19.92
N SER A 98 4.19 -12.03 20.87
CA SER A 98 5.32 -12.78 21.40
C SER A 98 4.88 -13.98 22.26
N VAL A 99 3.58 -14.12 22.51
CA VAL A 99 3.01 -15.29 23.20
C VAL A 99 2.36 -16.28 22.22
N ALA A 100 2.30 -15.99 20.91
CA ALA A 100 1.79 -16.92 19.89
C ALA A 100 2.90 -17.75 19.21
N SER A 101 4.12 -17.76 19.77
CA SER A 101 5.20 -18.67 19.35
C SER A 101 5.69 -19.49 20.54
N THR A 102 4.79 -20.24 21.18
CA THR A 102 5.23 -21.52 21.75
C THR A 102 5.51 -22.45 20.58
N ARG A 103 6.75 -22.35 20.07
CA ARG A 103 7.36 -23.33 19.19
C ARG A 103 7.10 -24.71 19.80
N PRO A 104 6.48 -25.67 19.09
CA PRO A 104 6.33 -27.02 19.62
C PRO A 104 7.73 -27.61 19.87
N ASP A 105 7.93 -28.21 21.05
CA ASP A 105 9.21 -28.71 21.61
C ASP A 105 9.89 -29.85 20.82
N ASN A 106 9.50 -30.05 19.56
CA ASN A 106 9.98 -31.09 18.67
C ASN A 106 10.96 -30.57 17.61
N VAL A 107 11.43 -29.33 17.72
CA VAL A 107 12.67 -28.91 17.03
C VAL A 107 13.78 -28.84 18.06
N VAL A 108 14.43 -29.99 18.26
CA VAL A 108 15.77 -30.04 18.86
C VAL A 108 16.62 -29.10 18.03
N ALA A 109 17.14 -28.03 18.64
CA ALA A 109 18.25 -27.27 18.08
C ALA A 109 19.45 -28.23 18.03
N GLY A 110 19.51 -29.02 16.96
CA GLY A 110 20.66 -29.83 16.63
C GLY A 110 21.80 -28.87 16.39
N ALA A 111 22.78 -28.90 17.28
CA ALA A 111 24.09 -28.30 17.09
C ALA A 111 24.86 -29.04 15.96
N ALA A 112 24.32 -28.96 14.75
CA ALA A 112 24.97 -29.41 13.54
C ALA A 112 25.01 -28.20 12.59
N SER A 113 26.07 -27.41 12.72
CA SER A 113 26.55 -26.56 11.65
C SER A 113 26.67 -27.42 10.39
N HIS A 114 25.72 -27.28 9.47
CA HIS A 114 25.96 -27.71 8.09
C HIS A 114 26.91 -26.68 7.51
N GLU A 115 28.20 -26.99 7.54
CA GLU A 115 29.17 -26.33 6.67
C GLU A 115 28.74 -26.61 5.24
N VAL A 116 28.25 -25.56 4.56
CA VAL A 116 28.03 -25.59 3.12
C VAL A 116 29.40 -25.86 2.50
N PRO A 117 29.59 -26.97 1.77
CA PRO A 117 30.89 -27.33 1.26
C PRO A 117 31.34 -26.28 0.22
N GLN A 118 32.64 -25.95 0.26
CA GLN A 118 33.23 -24.82 -0.48
C GLN A 118 33.06 -24.93 -2.01
N ASP A 119 32.84 -26.13 -2.52
CA ASP A 119 32.52 -26.40 -3.92
C ASP A 119 31.16 -25.83 -4.36
N VAL A 120 30.18 -25.76 -3.45
CA VAL A 120 28.87 -25.13 -3.70
C VAL A 120 28.99 -23.60 -3.70
N LEU A 121 29.93 -23.04 -2.93
CA LEU A 121 30.23 -21.61 -2.94
C LEU A 121 31.00 -21.19 -4.19
N ASP A 122 31.87 -22.05 -4.73
CA ASP A 122 32.59 -21.82 -5.98
C ASP A 122 31.68 -21.89 -7.24
N LEU A 123 30.50 -22.51 -7.13
CA LEU A 123 29.49 -22.58 -8.20
C LEU A 123 28.57 -21.35 -8.25
N VAL A 124 28.62 -20.47 -7.25
CA VAL A 124 27.91 -19.19 -7.27
C VAL A 124 28.83 -18.13 -7.87
N GLU A 125 29.00 -18.16 -9.19
CA GLU A 125 29.57 -17.02 -9.93
C GLU A 125 28.59 -15.84 -9.79
N THR A 126 28.81 -15.03 -8.76
CA THR A 126 28.21 -13.70 -8.69
C THR A 126 28.72 -12.94 -9.92
N SER A 127 27.80 -12.43 -10.73
CA SER A 127 28.02 -11.72 -12.01
C SER A 127 28.74 -10.36 -11.87
N GLY A 128 29.84 -10.31 -11.11
CA GLY A 128 30.73 -9.16 -10.96
C GLY A 128 30.23 -8.04 -10.06
N LEU A 129 29.11 -8.21 -9.33
CA LEU A 129 28.49 -7.14 -8.54
C LEU A 129 28.48 -7.34 -7.02
N SER A 130 29.08 -8.41 -6.49
CA SER A 130 29.17 -8.62 -5.05
C SER A 130 30.31 -7.78 -4.44
N ARG A 131 29.99 -6.55 -3.98
CA ARG A 131 30.91 -5.79 -3.14
C ARG A 131 30.89 -6.36 -1.73
N SER A 132 32.07 -6.59 -1.16
CA SER A 132 32.19 -7.00 0.24
C SER A 132 31.62 -5.93 1.19
N PRO A 133 31.13 -6.30 2.38
CA PRO A 133 30.63 -5.36 3.37
C PRO A 133 31.63 -4.26 3.74
N ALA A 134 32.93 -4.56 3.70
CA ALA A 134 33.99 -3.58 3.91
C ALA A 134 34.07 -2.52 2.79
N ALA A 135 33.87 -2.92 1.53
CA ALA A 135 33.87 -2.00 0.38
C ALA A 135 32.66 -1.06 0.37
N GLN A 136 31.54 -1.43 1.02
CA GLN A 136 30.39 -0.54 1.24
C GLN A 136 30.63 0.46 2.37
N ALA A 137 31.48 0.13 3.34
CA ALA A 137 31.79 1.00 4.48
C ALA A 137 32.85 2.07 4.15
N ASP A 138 33.76 1.81 3.20
CA ASP A 138 34.87 2.71 2.83
C ASP A 138 34.53 3.76 1.77
N SER A 139 33.33 3.73 1.18
CA SER A 139 32.92 4.74 0.20
C SER A 139 32.35 5.98 0.91
N PRO A 140 32.94 7.18 0.78
CA PRO A 140 32.37 8.37 1.40
C PRO A 140 30.97 8.59 0.83
N ARG A 141 29.98 8.71 1.72
CA ARG A 141 28.62 9.08 1.31
C ARG A 141 28.71 10.42 0.58
N PRO A 142 28.31 10.53 -0.70
CA PRO A 142 28.35 11.81 -1.40
C PRO A 142 27.51 12.81 -0.60
N ALA A 143 28.14 13.91 -0.19
CA ALA A 143 27.58 14.87 0.76
C ALA A 143 26.44 15.71 0.16
N ASP A 144 26.31 15.70 -1.17
CA ASP A 144 25.25 16.40 -1.88
C ASP A 144 24.53 15.41 -2.81
N ARG A 145 23.24 15.19 -2.52
CA ARG A 145 22.32 14.38 -3.33
C ARG A 145 21.31 15.27 -4.07
N SER A 146 21.53 16.57 -4.12
CA SER A 146 20.65 17.48 -4.84
C SER A 146 20.97 17.42 -6.34
N VAL A 147 19.99 16.96 -7.12
CA VAL A 147 20.00 17.12 -8.58
C VAL A 147 19.29 18.43 -8.85
N GLN A 148 19.99 19.43 -9.39
CA GLN A 148 19.35 20.67 -9.82
C GLN A 148 18.62 20.42 -11.13
N ILE A 149 17.29 20.46 -11.08
CA ILE A 149 16.44 20.47 -12.28
C ILE A 149 16.13 21.94 -12.59
N THR A 150 16.66 22.45 -13.69
CA THR A 150 16.28 23.78 -14.18
C THR A 150 15.04 23.64 -15.06
N PRO A 151 13.91 24.30 -14.74
CA PRO A 151 12.72 24.23 -15.58
C PRO A 151 12.97 24.90 -16.94
N PRO A 152 12.39 24.38 -18.05
CA PRO A 152 12.55 24.96 -19.36
C PRO A 152 11.95 26.38 -19.39
N LEU A 153 12.70 27.33 -19.94
CA LEU A 153 12.22 28.68 -20.22
C LEU A 153 11.04 28.59 -21.20
N ALA A 154 9.98 29.35 -20.93
CA ALA A 154 8.72 29.29 -21.66
C ALA A 154 8.89 29.55 -23.16
N GLY A 155 9.00 28.47 -23.93
CA GLY A 155 9.05 28.43 -25.37
C GLY A 155 8.68 27.03 -25.84
N ASN A 156 7.39 26.71 -25.79
CA ASN A 156 6.65 25.71 -26.56
C ASN A 156 7.38 24.47 -27.16
N ASP A 157 7.95 23.61 -26.29
CA ASP A 157 8.06 22.15 -26.46
C ASP A 157 8.50 21.49 -25.14
N ALA A 158 7.53 21.21 -24.26
CA ALA A 158 7.73 20.67 -22.90
C ALA A 158 8.16 19.18 -22.83
N SER A 159 8.89 18.69 -23.84
CA SER A 159 9.32 17.28 -23.96
C SER A 159 10.82 17.07 -23.73
N SER A 160 11.59 18.10 -23.36
CA SER A 160 13.02 17.97 -23.11
C SER A 160 13.44 18.62 -21.78
N TYR A 161 14.30 17.91 -21.04
CA TYR A 161 15.01 18.44 -19.88
C TYR A 161 16.49 18.04 -20.00
N GLU A 162 17.39 18.94 -19.63
CA GLU A 162 18.83 18.71 -19.66
C GLU A 162 19.33 18.49 -18.22
N VAL A 163 19.90 17.32 -17.94
CA VAL A 163 20.50 17.00 -16.65
C VAL A 163 22.00 17.23 -16.74
N THR A 164 22.50 18.26 -16.03
CA THR A 164 23.95 18.47 -15.92
C THR A 164 24.45 17.84 -14.62
N VAL A 165 25.33 16.85 -14.74
CA VAL A 165 26.04 16.25 -13.60
C VAL A 165 27.40 16.94 -13.44
N PRO A 166 27.78 17.47 -12.26
CA PRO A 166 29.08 18.10 -12.09
C PRO A 166 30.20 17.05 -12.23
N GLY A 167 31.00 17.16 -13.29
CA GLY A 167 32.26 16.39 -13.44
C GLY A 167 32.37 15.43 -14.62
N GLY A 168 31.38 15.33 -15.52
CA GLY A 168 31.46 14.50 -16.74
C GLY A 168 31.30 15.31 -18.02
N ALA A 169 32.18 15.11 -19.01
CA ALA A 169 32.10 15.76 -20.32
C ALA A 169 30.84 15.32 -21.11
N PRO A 170 30.24 16.18 -21.96
CA PRO A 170 28.93 15.94 -22.54
C PRO A 170 28.98 14.99 -23.73
N ALA A 171 28.08 14.02 -23.78
CA ALA A 171 27.80 13.21 -24.96
C ALA A 171 26.42 13.63 -25.52
N GLN A 172 26.43 14.28 -26.70
CA GLN A 172 25.22 14.54 -27.49
C GLN A 172 24.85 13.27 -28.25
N ALA A 173 23.58 12.86 -28.19
CA ALA A 173 23.00 11.89 -29.11
C ALA A 173 21.85 12.56 -29.86
N SER A 174 22.08 12.84 -31.14
CA SER A 174 21.13 13.38 -32.11
C SER A 174 20.70 12.29 -33.10
N GLY A 175 19.43 12.34 -33.55
CA GLY A 175 18.95 11.69 -34.77
C GLY A 175 17.49 11.26 -34.65
N GLU A 176 16.57 11.46 -35.59
CA GLU A 176 16.43 12.38 -36.73
C GLU A 176 14.94 12.26 -37.14
N ALA A 177 14.31 13.37 -37.51
CA ALA A 177 12.92 13.39 -37.94
C ALA A 177 12.76 12.83 -39.37
N GLY A 178 11.72 12.02 -39.58
CA GLY A 178 11.22 11.63 -40.90
C GLY A 178 9.70 11.67 -40.90
N ALA A 179 9.14 12.75 -41.47
CA ALA A 179 7.71 12.98 -41.60
C ALA A 179 7.20 12.67 -43.02
N SER A 180 5.88 12.46 -43.09
CA SER A 180 4.95 12.68 -44.20
C SER A 180 4.80 11.60 -45.28
N GLY A 181 3.52 11.33 -45.61
CA GLY A 181 3.10 10.44 -46.69
C GLY A 181 1.59 10.17 -46.68
N ASP A 182 0.81 11.25 -46.78
CA ASP A 182 -0.64 11.32 -46.98
C ASP A 182 -1.09 10.63 -48.29
N ALA A 183 -2.30 10.05 -48.30
CA ALA A 183 -3.25 10.09 -49.44
C ALA A 183 -4.43 9.08 -49.29
N THR A 184 -5.60 9.62 -48.89
CA THR A 184 -6.91 9.59 -49.61
C THR A 184 -7.50 8.25 -50.12
N ALA A 185 -8.81 8.00 -50.17
CA ALA A 185 -10.04 8.67 -49.76
C ALA A 185 -11.21 7.75 -50.20
N ALA A 186 -12.40 8.02 -49.62
CA ALA A 186 -13.74 7.79 -50.20
C ALA A 186 -14.21 6.33 -50.39
N ALA A 187 -15.50 5.98 -50.34
CA ALA A 187 -16.75 6.55 -49.86
C ALA A 187 -17.82 5.48 -50.17
N ALA A 188 -18.76 5.21 -49.26
CA ALA A 188 -20.14 4.73 -49.49
C ALA A 188 -20.71 4.33 -48.12
N ALA A 189 -21.54 5.13 -47.45
CA ALA A 189 -22.94 5.49 -47.72
C ALA A 189 -23.95 4.38 -47.37
N GLY A 190 -24.81 4.69 -46.37
CA GLY A 190 -26.10 4.05 -46.06
C GLY A 190 -25.97 2.78 -45.21
N SER A 191 -26.68 2.60 -44.09
CA SER A 191 -27.95 3.17 -43.65
C SER A 191 -28.15 2.87 -42.16
N ASP A 192 -28.64 3.88 -41.42
CA ASP A 192 -29.28 3.74 -40.11
C ASP A 192 -30.44 2.74 -40.15
N GLN A 193 -30.54 1.89 -39.11
CA GLN A 193 -31.78 1.55 -38.40
C GLN A 193 -31.46 0.62 -37.20
N THR A 194 -31.55 1.16 -35.99
CA THR A 194 -32.04 0.42 -34.80
C THR A 194 -33.58 0.41 -34.89
N PRO A 195 -34.35 -0.55 -34.32
CA PRO A 195 -34.45 -0.70 -32.85
C PRO A 195 -34.82 -2.10 -32.28
N ASN A 196 -34.64 -2.21 -30.96
CA ASN A 196 -35.42 -2.92 -29.94
C ASN A 196 -35.76 -4.43 -30.00
N GLU A 197 -35.39 -5.07 -28.87
CA GLU A 197 -36.20 -5.87 -27.93
C GLU A 197 -36.89 -7.17 -28.36
N GLU A 198 -36.79 -8.11 -27.41
CA GLU A 198 -37.87 -9.00 -26.93
C GLU A 198 -37.91 -10.46 -27.47
N GLN A 199 -37.61 -11.37 -26.53
CA GLN A 199 -38.30 -12.64 -26.22
C GLN A 199 -38.17 -13.90 -27.11
N ALA A 200 -37.73 -14.95 -26.40
CA ALA A 200 -38.41 -16.25 -26.19
C ALA A 200 -38.33 -17.37 -27.24
N SER A 201 -37.86 -18.52 -26.72
CA SER A 201 -38.22 -19.94 -26.97
C SER A 201 -38.29 -20.45 -28.42
N GLU A 202 -37.86 -21.67 -28.77
CA GLU A 202 -38.24 -22.95 -28.21
C GLU A 202 -37.38 -24.09 -28.83
N GLN A 203 -37.38 -25.23 -28.13
CA GLN A 203 -36.79 -26.54 -28.41
C GLN A 203 -36.82 -27.06 -29.87
N ALA A 204 -35.80 -27.84 -30.28
CA ALA A 204 -35.83 -29.32 -30.17
C ALA A 204 -34.74 -30.04 -30.99
N ALA A 205 -34.30 -31.17 -30.43
CA ALA A 205 -33.87 -32.42 -31.09
C ALA A 205 -32.49 -32.52 -31.77
N GLY A 206 -31.56 -33.17 -31.06
CA GLY A 206 -31.13 -34.53 -31.42
C GLY A 206 -30.06 -34.68 -32.49
N GLY A 207 -28.80 -34.74 -32.06
CA GLY A 207 -27.68 -35.26 -32.84
C GLY A 207 -26.57 -35.75 -31.93
N THR A 208 -26.56 -37.05 -31.65
CA THR A 208 -25.47 -37.74 -30.94
C THR A 208 -24.27 -37.89 -31.87
N THR A 209 -23.26 -37.06 -31.70
CA THR A 209 -21.88 -37.37 -32.07
C THR A 209 -21.07 -37.43 -30.79
N ALA A 210 -20.44 -38.59 -30.56
CA ALA A 210 -19.53 -38.80 -29.46
C ALA A 210 -18.29 -37.92 -29.68
N GLU A 211 -18.25 -36.79 -28.99
CA GLU A 211 -17.09 -35.90 -28.92
C GLU A 211 -16.27 -36.25 -27.67
N ALA A 212 -14.95 -36.30 -27.82
CA ALA A 212 -13.98 -36.38 -26.72
C ALA A 212 -14.30 -35.33 -25.64
N PRO A 213 -13.97 -35.54 -24.35
CA PRO A 213 -14.48 -34.69 -23.29
C PRO A 213 -13.98 -33.25 -23.52
N ALA A 214 -14.89 -32.38 -23.94
CA ALA A 214 -14.69 -30.96 -23.90
C ALA A 214 -14.42 -30.60 -22.44
N ALA A 215 -13.26 -30.01 -22.18
CA ALA A 215 -13.00 -29.35 -20.92
C ALA A 215 -14.18 -28.40 -20.67
N THR A 216 -14.92 -28.63 -19.60
CA THR A 216 -15.94 -27.70 -19.11
C THR A 216 -15.29 -26.33 -19.03
N ALA A 217 -15.71 -25.39 -19.88
CA ALA A 217 -15.30 -24.01 -19.76
C ALA A 217 -15.63 -23.59 -18.32
N ALA A 218 -14.59 -23.37 -17.52
CA ALA A 218 -14.75 -23.04 -16.13
C ALA A 218 -15.56 -21.74 -16.04
N SER A 219 -16.77 -21.80 -15.48
CA SER A 219 -17.64 -20.64 -15.34
C SER A 219 -17.35 -19.95 -14.02
N TRP A 220 -17.26 -18.62 -14.03
CA TRP A 220 -17.09 -17.77 -12.85
C TRP A 220 -18.24 -16.77 -12.72
N ASP A 221 -18.42 -16.19 -11.54
CA ASP A 221 -19.51 -15.25 -11.25
C ASP A 221 -19.03 -13.80 -11.49
N ALA A 222 -19.42 -13.25 -12.65
CA ALA A 222 -19.05 -11.91 -13.08
C ALA A 222 -19.56 -10.80 -12.15
N GLU A 223 -20.77 -10.97 -11.61
CA GLU A 223 -21.38 -9.98 -10.73
C GLU A 223 -20.73 -10.01 -9.35
N ALA A 224 -20.44 -11.21 -8.83
CA ALA A 224 -19.65 -11.35 -7.61
C ALA A 224 -18.26 -10.73 -7.75
N GLY A 225 -17.56 -10.97 -8.87
CA GLY A 225 -16.24 -10.39 -9.12
C GLY A 225 -16.24 -8.86 -9.12
N ALA A 226 -17.22 -8.25 -9.80
CA ALA A 226 -17.39 -6.80 -9.81
C ALA A 226 -17.75 -6.22 -8.43
N SER A 227 -18.58 -6.94 -7.66
CA SER A 227 -18.95 -6.56 -6.29
C SER A 227 -17.74 -6.59 -5.35
N VAL A 228 -16.93 -7.65 -5.40
CA VAL A 228 -15.70 -7.78 -4.60
C VAL A 228 -14.71 -6.67 -4.98
N TYR A 229 -14.55 -6.38 -6.28
CA TYR A 229 -13.69 -5.28 -6.73
C TYR A 229 -14.14 -3.93 -6.18
N THR A 230 -15.43 -3.64 -6.26
CA THR A 230 -16.03 -2.39 -5.79
C THR A 230 -15.88 -2.23 -4.27
N ALA A 231 -16.03 -3.31 -3.51
CA ALA A 231 -15.93 -3.27 -2.06
C ALA A 231 -14.49 -3.10 -1.56
N ASN A 232 -13.49 -3.65 -2.28
CA ASN A 232 -12.15 -3.86 -1.73
C ASN A 232 -11.03 -3.17 -2.52
N CYS A 233 -11.15 -3.07 -3.84
CA CYS A 233 -10.05 -2.69 -4.74
C CYS A 233 -10.20 -1.26 -5.28
N VAL A 234 -11.44 -0.81 -5.47
CA VAL A 234 -11.77 0.43 -6.18
C VAL A 234 -11.20 1.69 -5.53
N ALA A 235 -11.03 1.70 -4.21
CA ALA A 235 -10.53 2.85 -3.47
C ALA A 235 -9.11 3.26 -3.91
N CYS A 236 -8.30 2.29 -4.34
CA CYS A 236 -6.93 2.51 -4.78
C CYS A 236 -6.82 2.42 -6.31
N HIS A 237 -7.35 1.35 -6.90
CA HIS A 237 -7.20 1.09 -8.34
C HIS A 237 -8.25 1.79 -9.22
N GLN A 238 -9.19 2.52 -8.61
CA GLN A 238 -10.25 3.30 -9.27
C GLN A 238 -11.30 2.45 -9.99
N GLY A 239 -12.50 3.01 -10.22
CA GLY A 239 -13.59 2.29 -10.91
C GLY A 239 -13.26 1.88 -12.35
N ASN A 240 -12.37 2.63 -12.99
CA ASN A 240 -11.90 2.38 -14.35
C ASN A 240 -10.58 1.59 -14.39
N GLY A 241 -10.08 1.09 -13.25
CA GLY A 241 -8.83 0.35 -13.20
C GLY A 241 -7.56 1.15 -13.51
N GLN A 242 -7.62 2.47 -13.67
CA GLN A 242 -6.43 3.25 -14.06
C GLN A 242 -5.49 3.60 -12.89
N GLY A 243 -5.92 3.32 -11.66
CA GLY A 243 -5.18 3.70 -10.46
C GLY A 243 -4.94 5.21 -10.36
N ILE A 244 -3.87 5.59 -9.67
CA ILE A 244 -3.42 6.98 -9.52
C ILE A 244 -1.92 7.03 -9.85
N PRO A 245 -1.49 7.72 -10.92
CA PRO A 245 -0.09 7.78 -11.32
C PRO A 245 0.85 8.15 -10.16
N GLY A 246 1.89 7.34 -9.95
CA GLY A 246 2.87 7.50 -8.87
C GLY A 246 2.42 7.03 -7.48
N ALA A 247 1.14 6.68 -7.29
CA ALA A 247 0.60 6.20 -6.01
C ALA A 247 0.04 4.77 -6.09
N PHE A 248 -0.88 4.51 -7.03
CA PHE A 248 -1.51 3.19 -7.23
C PHE A 248 -1.41 2.77 -8.71
N PRO A 249 -0.82 1.61 -9.01
CA PRO A 249 -0.63 1.19 -10.39
C PRO A 249 -1.97 0.88 -11.08
N PRO A 250 -2.06 1.09 -12.41
CA PRO A 250 -3.21 0.67 -13.19
C PRO A 250 -3.31 -0.86 -13.19
N LEU A 251 -4.55 -1.34 -13.25
CA LEU A 251 -4.94 -2.72 -13.52
C LEU A 251 -5.50 -2.88 -14.94
N ALA A 252 -6.20 -1.87 -15.45
CA ALA A 252 -6.62 -1.82 -16.86
C ALA A 252 -5.38 -1.91 -17.77
N ASP A 253 -5.46 -2.73 -18.82
CA ASP A 253 -4.36 -3.21 -19.67
C ASP A 253 -3.26 -4.01 -18.95
N HIS A 254 -2.84 -3.58 -17.76
CA HIS A 254 -1.68 -4.13 -17.07
C HIS A 254 -1.91 -5.54 -16.52
N ALA A 255 -3.08 -5.82 -15.94
CA ALA A 255 -3.39 -7.15 -15.40
C ALA A 255 -3.41 -8.21 -16.51
N THR A 256 -3.94 -7.85 -17.68
CA THR A 256 -3.91 -8.68 -18.90
C THR A 256 -2.49 -8.94 -19.36
N ALA A 257 -1.63 -7.91 -19.40
CA ALA A 257 -0.22 -8.06 -19.77
C ALA A 257 0.55 -8.97 -18.79
N VAL A 258 0.29 -8.86 -17.49
CA VAL A 258 0.87 -9.74 -16.46
C VAL A 258 0.41 -11.18 -16.67
N TYR A 259 -0.88 -11.38 -16.94
CA TYR A 259 -1.45 -12.71 -17.21
C TYR A 259 -0.79 -13.36 -18.44
N GLU A 260 -0.68 -12.64 -19.55
CA GLU A 260 -0.09 -13.14 -20.80
C GLU A 260 1.43 -13.42 -20.67
N ALA A 261 2.12 -12.72 -19.77
CA ALA A 261 3.51 -13.00 -19.41
C ALA A 261 3.68 -14.29 -18.56
N GLY A 262 2.62 -15.04 -18.30
CA GLY A 262 2.63 -16.21 -17.43
C GLY A 262 2.48 -15.89 -15.95
N GLY A 263 2.06 -14.67 -15.60
CA GLY A 263 1.91 -14.21 -14.21
C GLY A 263 0.60 -14.64 -13.55
N ARG A 264 0.01 -15.77 -13.95
CA ARG A 264 -1.28 -16.23 -13.41
C ARG A 264 -1.21 -16.41 -11.89
N GLU A 265 -0.23 -17.18 -11.42
CA GLU A 265 0.04 -17.46 -10.01
C GLU A 265 0.42 -16.18 -9.27
N PHE A 266 1.27 -15.36 -9.87
CA PHE A 266 1.69 -14.08 -9.32
C PHE A 266 0.49 -13.16 -9.00
N LEU A 267 -0.50 -13.06 -9.90
CA LEU A 267 -1.71 -12.27 -9.64
C LEU A 267 -2.50 -12.79 -8.42
N MET A 268 -2.57 -14.12 -8.23
CA MET A 268 -3.15 -14.72 -7.01
C MET A 268 -2.34 -14.33 -5.77
N ASP A 269 -1.01 -14.39 -5.86
CA ASP A 269 -0.12 -14.06 -4.75
C ASP A 269 -0.23 -12.60 -4.31
N VAL A 270 -0.34 -11.68 -5.27
CA VAL A 270 -0.53 -10.24 -4.99
C VAL A 270 -1.79 -10.03 -4.15
N VAL A 271 -2.90 -10.70 -4.49
CA VAL A 271 -4.16 -10.55 -3.75
C VAL A 271 -4.08 -11.25 -2.40
N LEU A 272 -3.57 -12.49 -2.35
CA LEU A 272 -3.56 -13.30 -1.13
C LEU A 272 -2.59 -12.78 -0.07
N PHE A 273 -1.39 -12.36 -0.48
CA PHE A 273 -0.27 -12.05 0.42
C PHE A 273 0.15 -10.58 0.38
N GLY A 274 -0.41 -9.80 -0.55
CA GLY A 274 -0.03 -8.41 -0.75
C GLY A 274 1.32 -8.27 -1.46
N MET A 275 1.77 -7.04 -1.61
CA MET A 275 3.05 -6.72 -2.24
C MET A 275 3.63 -5.43 -1.69
N GLN A 276 4.95 -5.38 -1.54
CA GLN A 276 5.65 -4.15 -1.18
C GLN A 276 6.96 -4.02 -1.96
N GLY A 277 7.35 -2.80 -2.26
CA GLY A 277 8.60 -2.50 -2.94
C GLY A 277 8.40 -1.69 -4.21
N GLN A 278 9.52 -1.30 -4.82
CA GLN A 278 9.49 -0.50 -6.04
C GLN A 278 9.19 -1.38 -7.25
N ILE A 279 8.19 -0.98 -8.04
CA ILE A 279 7.83 -1.61 -9.32
C ILE A 279 7.77 -0.55 -10.41
N GLN A 280 7.87 -0.98 -11.67
CA GLN A 280 7.58 -0.13 -12.83
C GLN A 280 6.38 -0.66 -13.59
N VAL A 281 5.39 0.20 -13.80
CA VAL A 281 4.19 -0.11 -14.59
C VAL A 281 4.03 0.98 -15.62
N ASN A 282 4.02 0.63 -16.91
CA ASN A 282 3.91 1.57 -18.03
C ASN A 282 4.92 2.73 -17.97
N GLY A 283 6.17 2.44 -17.57
CA GLY A 283 7.24 3.43 -17.46
C GLY A 283 7.17 4.36 -16.23
N MET A 284 6.18 4.17 -15.35
CA MET A 284 6.02 4.92 -14.12
C MET A 284 6.48 4.08 -12.92
N ALA A 285 7.24 4.68 -12.01
CA ALA A 285 7.68 4.05 -10.78
C ALA A 285 6.60 4.14 -9.70
N TYR A 286 6.35 3.03 -9.02
CA TYR A 286 5.48 2.93 -7.85
C TYR A 286 6.26 2.30 -6.71
N ASN A 287 6.17 2.85 -5.51
CA ASN A 287 6.82 2.30 -4.32
C ASN A 287 5.86 2.39 -3.14
N GLY A 288 4.89 1.48 -3.15
CA GLY A 288 3.81 1.41 -2.17
C GLY A 288 3.76 0.06 -1.46
N LEU A 289 2.71 -0.10 -0.66
CA LEU A 289 2.34 -1.36 -0.03
C LEU A 289 0.89 -1.66 -0.39
N MET A 290 0.67 -2.81 -1.03
CA MET A 290 -0.64 -3.41 -1.21
C MET A 290 -0.88 -4.40 -0.07
N PRO A 291 -1.89 -4.19 0.80
CA PRO A 291 -2.21 -5.12 1.87
C PRO A 291 -2.65 -6.49 1.32
N ALA A 292 -2.43 -7.53 2.13
CA ALA A 292 -2.94 -8.87 1.87
C ALA A 292 -4.46 -8.93 2.05
N TRP A 293 -5.16 -9.56 1.10
CA TRP A 293 -6.60 -9.82 1.14
C TRP A 293 -6.93 -11.27 1.48
N GLY A 294 -6.04 -11.94 2.21
CA GLY A 294 -6.22 -13.33 2.64
C GLY A 294 -7.44 -13.60 3.55
N HIS A 295 -8.22 -12.59 3.95
CA HIS A 295 -9.50 -12.81 4.64
C HIS A 295 -10.68 -13.05 3.69
N LEU A 296 -10.54 -12.74 2.39
CA LEU A 296 -11.53 -13.07 1.38
C LEU A 296 -11.57 -14.58 1.15
N SER A 297 -12.76 -15.09 0.80
CA SER A 297 -12.91 -16.49 0.43
C SER A 297 -12.18 -16.81 -0.87
N ASP A 298 -11.83 -18.07 -1.09
CA ASP A 298 -11.13 -18.48 -2.32
C ASP A 298 -11.97 -18.22 -3.58
N ALA A 299 -13.31 -18.34 -3.46
CA ALA A 299 -14.24 -18.00 -4.53
C ALA A 299 -14.26 -16.49 -4.82
N ASP A 300 -14.23 -15.64 -3.79
CA ASP A 300 -14.21 -14.18 -3.98
C ASP A 300 -12.90 -13.72 -4.64
N VAL A 301 -11.77 -14.30 -4.22
CA VAL A 301 -10.45 -14.01 -4.82
C VAL A 301 -10.43 -14.47 -6.28
N ALA A 302 -10.92 -15.67 -6.58
CA ALA A 302 -11.01 -16.16 -7.96
C ALA A 302 -11.90 -15.24 -8.83
N ASN A 303 -13.08 -14.87 -8.33
CA ASN A 303 -14.01 -14.00 -9.05
C ASN A 303 -13.45 -12.59 -9.28
N VAL A 304 -12.77 -12.00 -8.29
CA VAL A 304 -12.18 -10.65 -8.46
C VAL A 304 -10.99 -10.66 -9.42
N LEU A 305 -10.17 -11.71 -9.43
CA LEU A 305 -9.08 -11.86 -10.40
C LEU A 305 -9.62 -12.00 -11.82
N ASN A 306 -10.68 -12.80 -12.01
CA ASN A 306 -11.38 -12.90 -13.28
C ASN A 306 -11.94 -11.55 -13.73
N HIS A 307 -12.54 -10.78 -12.81
CA HIS A 307 -13.00 -9.42 -13.11
C HIS A 307 -11.85 -8.51 -13.53
N ILE A 308 -10.75 -8.46 -12.76
CA ILE A 308 -9.59 -7.61 -13.03
C ILE A 308 -8.96 -7.90 -14.39
N VAL A 309 -8.87 -9.17 -14.81
CA VAL A 309 -8.24 -9.53 -16.10
C VAL A 309 -9.18 -9.29 -17.29
N THR A 310 -10.49 -9.11 -17.07
CA THR A 310 -11.48 -9.08 -18.18
C THR A 310 -12.33 -7.81 -18.27
N ALA A 311 -12.37 -6.97 -17.22
CA ALA A 311 -13.35 -5.90 -17.08
C ALA A 311 -13.20 -4.75 -18.09
N TRP A 312 -11.97 -4.46 -18.53
CA TRP A 312 -11.68 -3.26 -19.34
C TRP A 312 -11.42 -3.60 -20.81
N ASP A 313 -10.63 -4.64 -21.06
CA ASP A 313 -10.12 -4.97 -22.41
C ASP A 313 -10.69 -6.29 -22.95
N GLY A 314 -11.58 -6.93 -22.18
CA GLY A 314 -12.04 -8.28 -22.43
C GLY A 314 -11.01 -9.35 -22.05
N PRO A 315 -11.36 -10.64 -22.14
CA PRO A 315 -10.45 -11.72 -21.77
C PRO A 315 -9.28 -11.86 -22.76
N PRO A 316 -8.04 -12.05 -22.27
CA PRO A 316 -6.88 -12.30 -23.13
C PRO A 316 -7.01 -13.60 -23.94
N ALA A 317 -6.18 -13.75 -24.96
CA ALA A 317 -6.15 -14.98 -25.75
C ALA A 317 -5.77 -16.18 -24.87
N GLY A 318 -6.57 -17.25 -24.92
CA GLY A 318 -6.35 -18.44 -24.09
C GLY A 318 -6.62 -18.21 -22.60
N PHE A 319 -7.40 -17.18 -22.25
CA PHE A 319 -7.83 -16.94 -20.88
C PHE A 319 -8.50 -18.18 -20.28
N ALA A 320 -7.94 -18.66 -19.18
CA ALA A 320 -8.50 -19.68 -18.33
C ALA A 320 -9.02 -18.97 -17.07
N PRO A 321 -10.32 -19.04 -16.75
CA PRO A 321 -10.83 -18.41 -15.53
C PRO A 321 -10.13 -18.96 -14.29
N TYR A 322 -9.83 -18.09 -13.32
CA TYR A 322 -9.40 -18.44 -11.98
C TYR A 322 -10.50 -19.19 -11.25
N GLN A 323 -10.13 -20.30 -10.61
CA GLN A 323 -11.01 -21.14 -9.83
C GLN A 323 -10.63 -21.16 -8.34
N ALA A 324 -11.61 -21.41 -7.48
CA ALA A 324 -11.42 -21.37 -6.03
C ALA A 324 -10.43 -22.42 -5.52
N ASP A 325 -10.34 -23.58 -6.16
CA ASP A 325 -9.39 -24.64 -5.81
C ASP A 325 -7.94 -24.25 -6.12
N GLU A 326 -7.70 -23.54 -7.22
CA GLU A 326 -6.37 -22.96 -7.54
C GLU A 326 -5.95 -21.94 -6.47
N VAL A 327 -6.87 -21.04 -6.09
CA VAL A 327 -6.61 -20.05 -5.04
C VAL A 327 -6.36 -20.72 -3.69
N ALA A 328 -7.12 -21.76 -3.35
CA ALA A 328 -6.94 -22.52 -2.12
C ALA A 328 -5.56 -23.20 -2.06
N ALA A 329 -5.07 -23.73 -3.19
CA ALA A 329 -3.73 -24.29 -3.29
C ALA A 329 -2.66 -23.21 -3.08
N GLN A 330 -2.82 -22.06 -3.73
CA GLN A 330 -1.88 -20.93 -3.61
C GLN A 330 -1.81 -20.37 -2.19
N ARG A 331 -2.96 -20.28 -1.51
CA ARG A 331 -3.06 -19.82 -0.12
C ARG A 331 -2.21 -20.63 0.86
N GLY A 332 -1.98 -21.92 0.56
CA GLY A 332 -1.14 -22.82 1.36
C GLY A 332 0.35 -22.45 1.39
N LEU A 333 0.83 -21.57 0.51
CA LEU A 333 2.25 -21.24 0.39
C LEU A 333 2.77 -20.30 1.48
N GLY A 334 1.90 -19.45 2.06
CA GLY A 334 2.26 -18.58 3.18
C GLY A 334 3.36 -17.55 2.86
N LEU A 335 3.33 -16.98 1.66
CA LEU A 335 4.35 -16.02 1.18
C LEU A 335 4.27 -14.68 1.91
N SER A 336 5.40 -13.98 1.97
CA SER A 336 5.50 -12.58 2.40
C SER A 336 5.37 -11.63 1.20
N ALA A 337 4.90 -10.40 1.46
CA ALA A 337 4.76 -9.36 0.44
C ALA A 337 6.08 -9.01 -0.29
N ALA A 338 7.24 -9.26 0.33
CA ALA A 338 8.55 -9.08 -0.30
C ALA A 338 8.92 -10.26 -1.23
N GLU A 339 8.54 -11.49 -0.88
CA GLU A 339 8.71 -12.65 -1.76
C GLU A 339 7.83 -12.53 -3.00
N VAL A 340 6.57 -12.08 -2.84
CA VAL A 340 5.69 -11.80 -3.99
C VAL A 340 6.29 -10.72 -4.89
N HIS A 341 6.87 -9.66 -4.32
CA HIS A 341 7.56 -8.62 -5.10
C HIS A 341 8.75 -9.20 -5.89
N ALA A 342 9.53 -10.11 -5.30
CA ALA A 342 10.67 -10.73 -5.97
C ALA A 342 10.24 -11.59 -7.18
N MET A 343 9.12 -12.32 -7.08
CA MET A 343 8.58 -13.15 -8.18
C MET A 343 8.21 -12.32 -9.42
N ARG A 344 7.97 -11.02 -9.25
CA ARG A 344 7.69 -10.12 -10.38
C ARG A 344 8.85 -10.08 -11.39
N ALA A 345 10.09 -10.19 -10.91
CA ALA A 345 11.26 -10.19 -11.76
C ALA A 345 11.31 -11.41 -12.70
N ASP A 346 10.79 -12.55 -12.25
CA ASP A 346 10.75 -13.79 -13.04
C ASP A 346 9.81 -13.69 -14.25
N LEU A 347 8.87 -12.73 -14.21
CA LEU A 347 7.94 -12.43 -15.30
C LEU A 347 8.53 -11.47 -16.35
N GLY A 348 9.77 -10.99 -16.16
CA GLY A 348 10.41 -10.03 -17.06
C GLY A 348 9.77 -8.64 -17.04
N LEU A 349 9.09 -8.28 -15.94
CA LEU A 349 8.38 -7.02 -15.72
C LEU A 349 9.14 -6.03 -14.83
#